data_AF-A0A6C0B919-F1
#
_entry.id   AF-A0A6C0B919-F1
#
_cell.length_a   1.000
_cell.length_b   1.000
_cell.length_c   1.000
_cell.angle_alpha   90.00
_cell.angle_beta   90.00
_cell.angle_gamma   90.00
#
_symmetry.space_group_name_H-M   'P 1'
#
loop_
_entity.id
_entity.type
_entity.pdbx_description
1 polymer ?
#
loop_
_entity_poly.entity_id
_entity_poly.type
_entity_poly.pdbx_seq_one_letter_code
_entity_poly.pdbx_strand_id
1 'polypeptide(L)'
;MVSICLEIETTRDIARQILRHRSFSFQEFSQRYAVASLGFETREARMQDTKNRQNSVETNDEVLQEEWNKKQQDLAVHSQQAYDWALSNGIAKEQARAVLPEGMTVSRLYMNGTLRSWIHYIQLRSANGTQKEHREVAMECARVIGTLFPMI
;
A
#
# COMPACT_ATOMS: atom_id res chain seq x y z
N MET A 1 -20.85 -21.06 -5.25
CA MET A 1 -19.55 -20.43 -5.49
C MET A 1 -19.47 -19.21 -4.58
N VAL A 2 -18.45 -19.10 -3.72
CA VAL A 2 -18.33 -18.00 -2.74
C VAL A 2 -17.47 -16.89 -3.34
N SER A 3 -17.95 -15.65 -3.24
CA SER A 3 -17.19 -14.43 -3.57
C SER A 3 -17.00 -13.60 -2.31
N ILE A 4 -15.85 -12.94 -2.21
CA ILE A 4 -15.50 -12.08 -1.08
C ILE A 4 -15.00 -10.76 -1.66
N CYS A 5 -15.51 -9.66 -1.12
CA CYS A 5 -15.07 -8.31 -1.40
C CYS A 5 -14.48 -7.72 -0.13
N LEU A 6 -13.23 -7.29 -0.17
CA LEU A 6 -12.56 -6.60 0.94
C LEU A 6 -12.26 -5.16 0.54
N GLU A 7 -12.47 -4.24 1.48
CA GLU A 7 -11.86 -2.91 1.45
C GLU A 7 -10.43 -3.03 1.98
N ILE A 8 -9.47 -2.49 1.24
CA ILE A 8 -8.06 -2.49 1.57
C ILE A 8 -7.58 -1.04 1.56
N GLU A 9 -7.03 -0.59 2.69
CA GLU A 9 -6.29 0.66 2.78
C GLU A 9 -4.80 0.35 2.85
N THR A 10 -4.03 0.95 1.94
CA THR A 10 -2.58 0.75 1.85
C THR A 10 -1.96 1.86 1.00
N THR A 11 -0.64 1.98 1.02
CA THR A 11 0.08 2.96 0.19
C THR A 11 -0.05 2.63 -1.31
N ARG A 12 0.06 3.66 -2.16
CA ARG A 12 -0.19 3.52 -3.62
C ARG A 12 0.77 2.54 -4.32
N ASP A 13 2.02 2.45 -3.88
CA ASP A 13 2.99 1.47 -4.38
C ASP A 13 2.52 0.02 -4.12
N ILE A 14 1.97 -0.27 -2.93
CA ILE A 14 1.43 -1.59 -2.59
C ILE A 14 0.13 -1.86 -3.32
N ALA A 15 -0.77 -0.87 -3.40
CA ALA A 15 -1.98 -0.97 -4.21
C ALA A 15 -1.66 -1.36 -5.67
N ARG A 16 -0.62 -0.77 -6.27
CA ARG A 16 -0.15 -1.13 -7.62
C ARG A 16 0.32 -2.58 -7.74
N GLN A 17 0.92 -3.15 -6.69
CA GLN A 17 1.27 -4.57 -6.68
C GLN A 17 0.01 -5.46 -6.60
N ILE A 18 -0.96 -5.08 -5.78
CA ILE A 18 -2.24 -5.80 -5.61
C ILE A 18 -3.04 -5.81 -6.93
N LEU A 19 -3.06 -4.69 -7.64
CA LEU A 19 -3.76 -4.55 -8.94
C LEU A 19 -3.21 -5.47 -10.05
N ARG A 20 -2.07 -6.14 -9.84
CA ARG A 20 -1.50 -7.12 -10.79
C ARG A 20 -2.24 -8.47 -10.79
N HIS A 21 -3.12 -8.72 -9.81
CA HIS A 21 -3.83 -10.00 -9.66
C HIS A 21 -5.10 -10.05 -10.52
N ARG A 22 -4.92 -10.43 -11.79
CA ARG A 22 -5.97 -10.40 -12.84
C ARG A 22 -7.18 -11.30 -12.60
N SER A 23 -7.15 -12.21 -11.64
CA SER A 23 -8.29 -13.06 -11.26
C SER A 23 -9.29 -12.36 -10.33
N PHE A 24 -9.07 -11.07 -10.03
CA PHE A 24 -9.93 -10.22 -9.22
C PHE A 24 -10.47 -9.04 -10.02
N SER A 25 -11.53 -8.44 -9.49
CA SER A 25 -12.05 -7.14 -9.91
C SER A 25 -11.70 -6.09 -8.86
N PHE A 26 -11.37 -4.89 -9.30
CA PHE A 26 -10.88 -3.82 -8.43
C PHE A 26 -11.63 -2.52 -8.65
N GLN A 27 -11.79 -1.75 -7.57
CA GLN A 27 -12.18 -0.35 -7.61
C GLN A 27 -11.25 0.44 -6.70
N GLU A 28 -10.35 1.25 -7.26
CA GLU A 28 -9.44 2.11 -6.49
C GLU A 28 -10.01 3.53 -6.38
N PHE A 29 -9.79 4.17 -5.23
CA PHE A 29 -10.00 5.59 -5.05
C PHE A 29 -9.20 6.41 -6.09
N SER A 30 -9.90 7.33 -6.76
CA SER A 30 -9.31 8.15 -7.80
C SER A 30 -9.00 9.56 -7.31
N GLN A 31 -7.71 9.86 -7.27
CA GLN A 31 -7.17 11.20 -7.03
C GLN A 31 -7.42 12.18 -8.21
N ARG A 32 -8.15 11.78 -9.26
CA ARG A 32 -8.65 12.69 -10.30
C ARG A 32 -9.95 13.35 -9.87
N TYR A 33 -10.81 12.58 -9.21
CA TYR A 33 -12.17 13.00 -8.88
C TYR A 33 -12.26 13.57 -7.46
N ALA A 34 -11.45 13.06 -6.53
CA ALA A 34 -11.46 13.46 -5.13
C ALA A 34 -10.09 13.95 -4.65
N VAL A 35 -10.10 14.73 -3.56
CA VAL A 35 -8.89 15.22 -2.89
C VAL A 35 -8.25 14.04 -2.16
N ALA A 36 -6.93 13.88 -2.28
CA ALA A 36 -6.20 12.84 -1.57
C ALA A 36 -6.12 13.20 -0.08
N SER A 37 -6.94 12.55 0.76
CA SER A 37 -7.09 12.91 2.17
C SER A 37 -6.79 11.79 3.17
N LEU A 38 -6.37 10.60 2.70
CA LEU A 38 -6.03 9.47 3.57
C LEU A 38 -4.65 9.61 4.22
N GLY A 39 -3.89 10.65 3.85
CA GLY A 39 -2.60 10.97 4.46
C GLY A 39 -1.42 10.18 3.89
N PHE A 40 -0.35 10.16 4.68
CA PHE A 40 0.91 9.52 4.34
C PHE A 40 1.28 8.49 5.40
N GLU A 41 1.84 7.38 4.94
CA GLU A 41 2.42 6.34 5.80
C GLU A 41 3.93 6.29 5.56
N THR A 42 4.71 6.30 6.64
CA THR A 42 6.17 6.15 6.56
C THR A 42 6.56 4.68 6.58
N ARG A 43 7.78 4.39 6.14
CA ARG A 43 8.37 3.05 6.17
C ARG A 43 9.48 2.99 7.21
N GLU A 44 9.62 1.82 7.82
CA GLU A 44 10.85 1.46 8.54
C GLU A 44 12.05 1.44 7.59
N ALA A 45 13.22 1.79 8.10
CA ALA A 45 14.47 1.56 7.42
C ALA A 45 14.72 0.06 7.38
N ARG A 46 14.94 -0.46 6.16
CA ARG A 46 15.41 -1.83 5.93
C ARG A 46 16.57 -1.81 4.96
N MET A 47 17.53 -2.69 5.18
CA MET A 47 18.72 -2.82 4.37
C MET A 47 18.47 -3.77 3.19
N GLN A 48 19.19 -3.57 2.09
CA GLN A 48 19.13 -4.46 0.95
C GLN A 48 19.67 -5.85 1.33
N ASP A 49 18.89 -6.90 1.06
CA ASP A 49 19.39 -8.27 1.17
C ASP A 49 20.37 -8.53 0.00
N THR A 50 21.60 -8.93 0.33
CA THR A 50 22.68 -9.18 -0.63
C THR A 50 22.58 -10.53 -1.32
N LYS A 51 21.74 -11.44 -0.83
CA LYS A 51 21.53 -12.78 -1.38
C LYS A 51 20.22 -12.89 -2.14
N ASN A 52 19.15 -12.28 -1.62
CA ASN A 52 17.84 -12.27 -2.25
C ASN A 52 17.42 -10.86 -2.66
N ARG A 53 17.50 -10.55 -3.96
CA ARG A 53 17.16 -9.24 -4.53
C ARG A 53 15.70 -8.82 -4.32
N GLN A 54 14.81 -9.74 -3.96
CA GLN A 54 13.40 -9.46 -3.70
C GLN A 54 13.12 -9.17 -2.22
N ASN A 55 14.13 -9.31 -1.36
CA ASN A 55 13.99 -9.19 0.08
C ASN A 55 14.78 -8.00 0.64
N SER A 56 14.42 -7.61 1.86
CA SER A 56 15.12 -6.61 2.65
C SER A 56 15.28 -7.13 4.08
N VAL A 57 16.36 -6.71 4.74
CA VAL A 57 16.72 -7.15 6.09
C VAL A 57 16.48 -6.01 7.07
N GLU A 58 15.97 -6.34 8.26
CA GLU A 58 15.79 -5.37 9.34
C GLU A 58 17.14 -4.82 9.82
N THR A 59 17.15 -3.55 10.26
CA THR A 59 18.31 -2.93 10.89
C THR A 59 18.02 -2.66 12.35
N ASN A 60 19.02 -2.88 13.21
CA ASN A 60 18.97 -2.53 14.64
C ASN A 60 19.55 -1.14 14.90
N ASP A 61 19.89 -0.38 13.85
CA ASP A 61 20.38 0.99 13.97
C ASP A 61 19.22 1.96 14.23
N GLU A 62 18.97 2.24 15.51
CA GLU A 62 17.91 3.14 15.95
C GLU A 62 18.08 4.57 15.42
N VAL A 63 19.33 5.05 15.30
CA VAL A 63 19.62 6.39 14.76
C VAL A 63 19.22 6.45 13.29
N LEU A 64 19.57 5.43 12.51
CA LEU A 64 19.16 5.35 11.11
C LEU A 64 17.63 5.27 10.97
N GLN A 65 16.94 4.55 11.84
CA GLN A 65 15.48 4.49 11.85
C GLN A 65 14.85 5.86 12.09
N GLU A 66 15.33 6.58 13.11
CA GLU A 66 14.85 7.92 13.44
C GLU A 66 15.13 8.92 12.31
N GLU A 67 16.34 8.92 11.75
CA GLU A 67 16.70 9.79 10.65
C GLU A 67 15.87 9.50 9.39
N TRP A 68 15.66 8.22 9.07
CA TRP A 68 14.85 7.83 7.92
C TRP A 68 13.38 8.22 8.10
N ASN A 69 12.82 7.99 9.28
CA ASN A 69 11.46 8.43 9.59
C ASN A 69 11.33 9.96 9.49
N LYS A 70 12.28 10.72 10.05
CA LYS A 70 12.30 12.19 9.96
C LYS A 70 12.35 12.68 8.51
N LYS A 71 13.22 12.12 7.66
CA LYS A 71 13.31 12.49 6.24
C LYS A 71 11.98 12.26 5.50
N GLN A 72 11.29 11.17 5.80
CA GLN A 72 9.98 10.88 5.23
C GLN A 72 8.91 11.85 5.73
N GLN A 73 8.88 12.15 7.04
CA GLN A 73 7.95 13.12 7.62
C GLN A 73 8.14 14.52 7.02
N ASP A 74 9.39 14.97 6.89
CA ASP A 74 9.71 16.24 6.24
C ASP A 74 9.20 16.25 4.80
N LEU A 75 9.43 15.19 4.02
CA LEU A 75 8.92 15.05 2.65
C LEU A 75 7.39 15.08 2.59
N ALA A 76 6.71 14.39 3.51
CA ALA A 76 5.26 14.36 3.60
C ALA A 76 4.68 15.77 3.82
N VAL A 77 5.26 16.55 4.74
CA VAL A 77 4.87 17.95 4.99
C VAL A 77 5.07 18.81 3.75
N HIS A 78 6.24 18.75 3.11
CA HIS A 78 6.53 19.53 1.90
C HIS A 78 5.60 19.16 0.74
N SER A 79 5.33 17.86 0.56
CA SER A 79 4.43 17.36 -0.49
C SER A 79 2.99 17.82 -0.26
N GLN A 80 2.54 17.80 1.00
CA GLN A 80 1.21 18.30 1.38
C GLN A 80 1.08 19.80 1.12
N GLN A 81 2.07 20.60 1.53
CA GLN A 81 2.09 22.04 1.30
C GLN A 81 2.04 22.39 -0.19
N ALA A 82 2.83 21.69 -1.02
CA ALA A 82 2.82 21.88 -2.47
C ALA A 82 1.46 21.49 -3.08
N TYR A 83 0.86 20.39 -2.62
CA TYR A 83 -0.45 19.93 -3.07
C TYR A 83 -1.56 20.92 -2.72
N ASP A 84 -1.60 21.41 -1.48
CA ASP A 84 -2.60 22.37 -1.00
C ASP A 84 -2.43 23.74 -1.67
N TRP A 85 -1.18 24.18 -1.89
CA TRP A 85 -0.90 25.37 -2.69
C TRP A 85 -1.42 25.21 -4.12
N ALA A 86 -1.20 24.06 -4.76
CA ALA A 86 -1.69 23.83 -6.12
C ALA A 86 -3.23 23.88 -6.18
N LEU A 87 -3.92 23.22 -5.24
CA LEU A 87 -5.37 23.23 -5.16
C LEU A 87 -5.94 24.64 -4.88
N SER A 88 -5.33 25.39 -3.97
CA SER A 88 -5.77 26.77 -3.66
C SER A 88 -5.58 27.74 -4.82
N ASN A 89 -4.63 27.46 -5.73
CA ASN A 89 -4.44 28.20 -6.98
C ASN A 89 -5.29 27.66 -8.16
N GLY A 90 -6.24 26.76 -7.91
CA GLY A 90 -7.14 26.23 -8.94
C GLY A 90 -6.49 25.25 -9.92
N ILE A 91 -5.30 24.73 -9.62
CA ILE A 91 -4.68 23.68 -10.42
C ILE A 91 -5.56 22.42 -10.32
N ALA A 92 -5.86 21.82 -11.48
CA ALA A 92 -6.71 20.64 -11.55
C ALA A 92 -6.15 19.51 -10.66
N LYS A 93 -7.03 18.78 -9.95
CA LYS A 93 -6.65 17.69 -9.03
C LYS A 93 -5.68 16.68 -9.66
N GLU A 94 -5.85 16.42 -10.97
CA GLU A 94 -4.99 15.50 -11.70
C GLU A 94 -3.59 15.98 -12.03
N GLN A 95 -3.39 17.29 -12.03
CA GLN A 95 -2.07 17.91 -12.10
C GLN A 95 -1.50 18.08 -10.69
N ALA A 96 -2.31 18.56 -9.74
CA ALA A 96 -1.88 18.78 -8.36
C ALA A 96 -1.32 17.51 -7.71
N ARG A 97 -1.94 16.34 -7.92
CA ARG A 97 -1.46 15.08 -7.32
C ARG A 97 -0.05 14.63 -7.77
N ALA A 98 0.53 15.25 -8.80
CA ALA A 98 1.84 14.86 -9.32
C ALA A 98 2.96 15.04 -8.28
N VAL A 99 2.76 15.89 -7.27
CA VAL A 99 3.73 16.10 -6.18
C VAL A 99 3.58 15.10 -5.03
N LEU A 100 2.57 14.22 -5.06
CA LEU A 100 2.33 13.27 -3.98
C LEU A 100 3.27 12.05 -4.10
N PRO A 101 4.07 11.73 -3.06
CA PRO A 101 5.00 10.60 -3.10
C PRO A 101 4.25 9.27 -3.14
N GLU A 102 4.46 8.50 -4.21
CA GLU A 102 3.81 7.20 -4.45
C GLU A 102 3.96 6.23 -3.28
N GLY A 103 5.18 6.08 -2.75
CA GLY A 103 5.49 5.09 -1.72
C GLY A 103 4.90 5.40 -0.34
N MET A 104 4.34 6.60 -0.16
CA MET A 104 3.81 7.06 1.13
C MET A 104 2.32 7.38 1.07
N THR A 105 1.83 7.82 -0.09
CA THR A 105 0.44 8.27 -0.22
C THR A 105 -0.50 7.09 -0.01
N VAL A 106 -1.39 7.19 0.98
CA VAL A 106 -2.39 6.14 1.25
C VAL A 106 -3.50 6.20 0.21
N SER A 107 -3.94 5.04 -0.24
CA SER A 107 -5.07 4.82 -1.13
C SER A 107 -6.01 3.78 -0.53
N ARG A 108 -7.23 3.75 -1.04
CA ARG A 108 -8.23 2.75 -0.71
C ARG A 108 -8.63 2.04 -1.99
N LEU A 109 -8.71 0.71 -1.93
CA LEU A 109 -9.27 -0.10 -3.00
C LEU A 109 -10.24 -1.15 -2.47
N TYR A 110 -11.26 -1.43 -3.26
CA TYR A 110 -12.08 -2.64 -3.10
C TYR A 110 -11.52 -3.72 -4.01
N MET A 111 -11.31 -4.90 -3.46
CA MET A 111 -10.83 -6.08 -4.16
C MET A 111 -11.87 -7.18 -4.03
N ASN A 112 -12.46 -7.61 -5.15
CA ASN A 112 -13.49 -8.65 -5.18
C ASN A 112 -13.04 -9.86 -6.01
N GLY A 113 -13.26 -11.07 -5.48
CA GLY A 113 -12.94 -12.30 -6.17
C GLY A 113 -13.48 -13.55 -5.49
N THR A 114 -13.37 -14.68 -6.18
CA THR A 114 -13.78 -15.97 -5.62
C THR A 114 -12.89 -16.36 -4.44
N LEU A 115 -13.42 -17.19 -3.52
CA LEU A 115 -12.61 -17.75 -2.44
C LEU A 115 -11.35 -18.49 -2.96
N ARG A 116 -11.43 -19.16 -4.12
CA ARG A 116 -10.27 -19.78 -4.77
C ARG A 116 -9.21 -18.75 -5.14
N SER A 117 -9.62 -17.61 -5.71
CA SER A 117 -8.71 -16.51 -6.04
C SER A 117 -8.03 -15.97 -4.78
N TRP A 118 -8.78 -15.81 -3.69
CA TRP A 118 -8.26 -15.36 -2.39
C TRP A 118 -7.23 -16.32 -1.81
N ILE A 119 -7.50 -17.63 -1.78
CA ILE A 119 -6.54 -18.64 -1.31
C ILE A 119 -5.24 -18.55 -2.11
N HIS A 120 -5.33 -18.49 -3.44
CA HIS A 120 -4.15 -18.36 -4.30
C HIS A 120 -3.38 -17.06 -4.05
N TYR A 121 -4.07 -15.93 -3.91
CA TYR A 121 -3.48 -14.63 -3.58
C TYR A 121 -2.71 -14.67 -2.26
N ILE A 122 -3.37 -15.17 -1.21
CA ILE A 122 -2.79 -15.28 0.14
C ILE A 122 -1.54 -16.14 0.11
N GLN A 123 -1.59 -17.34 -0.48
CA GLN A 123 -0.43 -18.24 -0.58
C GLN A 123 0.76 -17.60 -1.30
N LEU A 124 0.50 -16.87 -2.39
CA LEU A 124 1.55 -16.22 -3.16
C LEU A 124 2.14 -15.01 -2.41
N ARG A 125 1.30 -14.22 -1.74
CA ARG A 125 1.69 -12.94 -1.13
C ARG A 125 2.10 -13.05 0.33
N SER A 126 1.84 -14.16 1.00
CA SER A 126 2.39 -14.46 2.32
C SER A 126 3.84 -14.99 2.26
N ALA A 127 4.33 -15.38 1.08
CA ALA A 127 5.65 -16.00 0.92
C ALA A 127 6.85 -15.03 1.06
N ASN A 128 8.03 -15.59 1.38
CA ASN A 128 9.28 -14.87 1.71
C ASN A 128 9.87 -13.96 0.62
N GLY A 129 9.36 -13.99 -0.61
CA GLY A 129 9.77 -13.09 -1.71
C GLY A 129 8.85 -11.88 -1.91
N THR A 130 7.78 -11.78 -1.13
CA THR A 130 6.87 -10.63 -1.20
C THR A 130 7.36 -9.53 -0.27
N GLN A 131 7.36 -8.30 -0.78
CA GLN A 131 7.65 -7.10 0.01
C GLN A 131 6.82 -7.08 1.30
N LYS A 132 7.43 -6.70 2.43
CA LYS A 132 6.84 -6.79 3.77
C LYS A 132 5.41 -6.21 3.82
N GLU A 133 5.17 -5.04 3.23
CA GLU A 133 3.88 -4.35 3.38
C GLU A 133 2.77 -4.99 2.54
N HIS A 134 3.09 -5.57 1.38
CA HIS A 134 2.12 -6.38 0.63
C HIS A 134 1.84 -7.71 1.35
N ARG A 135 2.86 -8.30 1.99
CA ARG A 135 2.69 -9.50 2.81
C ARG A 135 1.76 -9.23 4.00
N GLU A 136 1.92 -8.11 4.68
CA GLU A 136 1.05 -7.70 5.79
C GLU A 136 -0.41 -7.56 5.34
N VAL A 137 -0.67 -6.90 4.20
CA VAL A 137 -2.01 -6.85 3.61
C VAL A 137 -2.58 -8.25 3.35
N ALA A 138 -1.78 -9.15 2.77
CA ALA A 138 -2.23 -10.52 2.47
C ALA A 138 -2.53 -11.34 3.73
N MET A 139 -1.71 -11.19 4.77
CA MET A 139 -1.92 -11.85 6.07
C MET A 139 -3.17 -11.33 6.77
N GLU A 140 -3.43 -10.02 6.69
CA GLU A 140 -4.64 -9.43 7.26
C GLU A 140 -5.90 -9.86 6.51
N CYS A 141 -5.84 -9.94 5.18
CA CYS A 141 -6.90 -10.55 4.38
C CYS A 141 -7.16 -12.01 4.79
N ALA A 142 -6.10 -12.79 5.01
CA ALA A 142 -6.22 -14.18 5.48
C ALA A 142 -6.89 -14.26 6.85
N ARG A 143 -6.50 -13.38 7.78
CA ARG A 143 -7.11 -13.29 9.12
C ARG A 143 -8.60 -13.02 9.04
N VAL A 144 -9.02 -12.02 8.27
CA VAL A 144 -10.43 -11.66 8.10
C VAL A 144 -11.21 -12.79 7.44
N ILE A 145 -10.69 -13.37 6.34
CA ILE A 145 -11.36 -14.46 5.63
C ILE A 145 -11.47 -15.72 6.49
N GLY A 146 -10.44 -16.03 7.29
CA GLY A 146 -10.43 -17.15 8.22
C GLY A 146 -11.52 -17.08 9.28
N THR A 147 -11.96 -15.87 9.68
CA THR A 147 -13.10 -15.71 10.59
C THR A 147 -14.43 -16.18 9.98
N LEU A 148 -14.56 -16.14 8.66
CA LEU A 148 -15.75 -16.57 7.92
C LEU A 148 -15.66 -18.06 7.52
N PHE A 149 -14.44 -18.57 7.32
CA PHE A 149 -14.17 -19.94 6.85
C PHE A 149 -13.05 -20.62 7.65
N PRO A 150 -13.29 -21.01 8.92
CA PRO A 150 -12.25 -21.49 9.84
C PRO A 150 -11.66 -22.87 9.49
N MET A 151 -12.22 -23.59 8.50
CA MET A 151 -11.71 -24.88 8.02
C MET A 151 -10.77 -24.75 6.81
N ILE A 152 -10.38 -23.51 6.43
CA ILE A 152 -9.51 -23.20 5.29
C ILE A 152 -8.23 -22.54 5.77
#